data_AF-A0A3D1RH86-F1
#
_entry.id   AF-A0A3D1RH86-F1
#
_cell.length_a   1.000
_cell.length_b   1.000
_cell.length_c   1.000
_cell.angle_alpha   90.00
_cell.angle_beta   90.00
_cell.angle_gamma   90.00
#
_symmetry.space_group_name_H-M   'P 1'
#
loop_
_entity.id
_entity.type
_entity.pdbx_description
1 polymer ?
#
loop_
_entity_poly.entity_id
_entity_poly.type
_entity_poly.pdbx_seq_one_letter_code
_entity_poly.pdbx_strand_id
1 'polypeptide(L)'
;MNDTPAALDTLITHFRDTGRKPSYYDLIITGDLGYIGKEILAELAETKGYNINANYNDCGVLIFDKESQDTHSGGSGCACIGTVFSGYFFKQLKDKKINRILLIATGALMNSMSSQQGETIPGIAHAISIENLD
;
A
#
# COMPACT_ATOMS: atom_id res chain seq x y z
N MET A 1 -11.22 9.39 -3.43
CA MET A 1 -9.99 8.59 -3.38
C MET A 1 -10.42 7.14 -3.19
N ASN A 2 -10.66 6.45 -4.31
CA ASN A 2 -11.37 5.16 -4.29
C ASN A 2 -10.41 3.97 -4.09
N ASP A 3 -9.10 4.24 -4.16
CA ASP A 3 -8.02 3.28 -3.92
C ASP A 3 -7.85 2.95 -2.44
N THR A 4 -8.09 3.90 -1.53
CA THR A 4 -7.99 3.67 -0.08
C THR A 4 -9.05 2.69 0.43
N PRO A 5 -10.35 2.79 0.06
CA PRO A 5 -11.33 1.75 0.36
C PRO A 5 -10.96 0.38 -0.24
N ALA A 6 -10.43 0.34 -1.47
CA ALA A 6 -10.03 -0.92 -2.12
C ALA A 6 -8.85 -1.59 -1.40
N ALA A 7 -7.85 -0.81 -1.01
CA ALA A 7 -6.72 -1.28 -0.20
C ALA A 7 -7.17 -1.80 1.17
N LEU A 8 -8.10 -1.10 1.83
CA LEU A 8 -8.67 -1.52 3.11
C LEU A 8 -9.39 -2.85 2.96
N ASP A 9 -10.29 -2.97 1.99
CA ASP A 9 -11.07 -4.20 1.78
C ASP A 9 -10.15 -5.40 1.53
N THR A 10 -9.12 -5.21 0.69
CA THR A 10 -8.10 -6.22 0.41
C THR A 10 -7.31 -6.61 1.67
N LEU A 11 -6.85 -5.64 2.45
CA LEU A 11 -6.09 -5.85 3.67
C LEU A 11 -6.89 -6.66 4.71
N ILE A 12 -8.13 -6.26 4.94
CA ILE A 12 -9.01 -6.90 5.93
C ILE A 12 -9.39 -8.32 5.48
N THR A 13 -9.71 -8.48 4.20
CA THR A 13 -10.02 -9.79 3.61
C THR A 13 -8.81 -10.72 3.74
N HIS A 14 -7.62 -10.26 3.40
CA HIS A 14 -6.39 -11.03 3.55
C HIS A 14 -6.16 -11.51 4.99
N PHE A 15 -6.34 -10.65 5.99
CA PHE A 15 -6.19 -11.08 7.38
C PHE A 15 -7.27 -12.07 7.83
N ARG A 16 -8.50 -11.91 7.36
CA ARG A 16 -9.59 -12.85 7.66
C ARG A 16 -9.34 -14.22 7.03
N ASP A 17 -9.02 -14.24 5.74
CA ASP A 17 -8.86 -15.47 4.96
C ASP A 17 -7.65 -16.29 5.44
N THR A 18 -6.57 -15.61 5.82
CA THR A 18 -5.34 -16.28 6.27
C THR A 18 -5.29 -16.52 7.78
N GLY A 19 -6.18 -15.90 8.56
CA GLY A 19 -6.13 -15.89 10.03
C GLY A 19 -4.90 -15.14 10.60
N ARG A 20 -4.14 -14.43 9.76
CA ARG A 20 -2.94 -13.69 10.17
C ARG A 20 -3.32 -12.38 10.85
N LYS A 21 -2.47 -11.94 11.79
CA LYS A 21 -2.57 -10.63 12.43
C LYS A 21 -1.61 -9.64 11.78
N PRO A 22 -1.80 -8.32 11.93
CA PRO A 22 -0.82 -7.33 11.50
C PRO A 22 0.61 -7.64 11.96
N SER A 23 0.76 -8.10 13.21
CA SER A 23 2.05 -8.48 13.82
C SER A 23 2.73 -9.69 13.19
N TYR A 24 2.08 -10.40 12.26
CA TYR A 24 2.71 -11.46 11.48
C TYR A 24 3.75 -10.91 10.50
N TYR A 25 3.51 -9.71 9.98
CA TYR A 25 4.37 -9.05 9.00
C TYR A 25 5.33 -8.10 9.68
N ASP A 26 6.58 -8.09 9.22
CA ASP A 26 7.54 -7.06 9.61
C ASP A 26 7.20 -5.73 8.92
N LEU A 27 6.60 -5.80 7.73
CA LEU A 27 6.19 -4.63 6.95
C LEU A 27 4.93 -4.91 6.13
N ILE A 28 3.97 -3.99 6.20
CA ILE A 28 2.82 -3.87 5.32
C ILE A 28 3.05 -2.62 4.47
N ILE A 29 2.98 -2.75 3.14
CA ILE A 29 3.32 -1.67 2.22
C ILE A 29 2.25 -1.51 1.14
N THR A 30 1.71 -0.30 0.99
CA THR A 30 0.81 0.04 -0.13
C THR A 30 1.56 0.70 -1.28
N GLY A 31 0.92 0.73 -2.45
CA GLY A 31 1.53 1.28 -3.66
C GLY A 31 1.64 2.80 -3.63
N ASP A 32 0.52 3.49 -3.79
CA ASP A 32 0.53 4.93 -4.04
C ASP A 32 -0.68 5.65 -3.45
N LEU A 33 -1.05 5.28 -2.24
CA LEU A 33 -2.06 6.02 -1.48
C LEU A 33 -1.55 7.42 -1.07
N GLY A 34 -0.23 7.65 -1.09
CA GLY A 34 0.37 8.92 -0.70
C GLY A 34 0.13 9.24 0.78
N TYR A 35 0.48 10.47 1.19
CA TYR A 35 0.39 10.86 2.61
C TYR A 35 -1.05 10.74 3.15
N ILE A 36 -2.03 11.28 2.42
CA ILE A 36 -3.43 11.34 2.85
C ILE A 36 -4.06 9.94 2.86
N GLY A 37 -3.93 9.19 1.77
CA GLY A 37 -4.53 7.86 1.69
C GLY A 37 -3.88 6.87 2.66
N LYS A 38 -2.59 7.05 2.97
CA LYS A 38 -1.89 6.29 4.00
C LYS A 38 -2.52 6.52 5.38
N GLU A 39 -2.68 7.77 5.80
CA GLU A 39 -3.28 8.11 7.10
C GLU A 39 -4.70 7.56 7.21
N ILE A 40 -5.53 7.79 6.18
CA ILE A 40 -6.91 7.30 6.14
C ILE A 40 -6.96 5.76 6.22
N LEU A 41 -6.08 5.05 5.50
CA LEU A 41 -6.06 3.58 5.54
C LEU A 41 -5.77 3.09 6.96
N ALA A 42 -4.78 3.68 7.63
CA ALA A 42 -4.36 3.29 8.96
C ALA A 42 -5.48 3.49 9.99
N GLU A 43 -6.13 4.67 9.97
CA GLU A 43 -7.28 4.97 10.81
C GLU A 43 -8.43 4.00 10.56
N LEU A 44 -8.79 3.77 9.29
CA LEU A 44 -9.89 2.86 8.96
C LEU A 44 -9.58 1.42 9.35
N ALA A 45 -8.35 0.93 9.15
CA ALA A 45 -7.94 -0.39 9.59
C ALA A 45 -8.08 -0.53 11.12
N GLU A 46 -7.70 0.51 11.87
CA GLU A 46 -7.86 0.55 13.33
C GLU A 46 -9.33 0.49 13.74
N THR A 47 -10.24 1.23 13.07
CA THR A 47 -11.69 1.12 13.34
C THR A 47 -12.27 -0.27 13.07
N LYS A 48 -11.60 -1.08 12.23
CA LYS A 48 -11.97 -2.47 11.94
C LYS A 48 -11.29 -3.48 12.86
N GLY A 49 -10.51 -3.02 13.85
CA GLY A 49 -9.82 -3.87 14.82
C GLY A 49 -8.42 -4.34 14.37
N TYR A 50 -7.86 -3.75 13.32
CA TYR A 50 -6.53 -4.09 12.79
C TYR A 50 -5.58 -2.90 12.93
N ASN A 51 -4.85 -2.84 14.04
CA ASN A 51 -3.81 -1.82 14.22
C ASN A 51 -2.56 -2.20 13.40
N ILE A 52 -2.29 -1.40 12.36
CA ILE A 52 -1.14 -1.55 11.46
C ILE A 52 -0.09 -0.44 11.65
N ASN A 53 -0.31 0.50 12.59
CA ASN A 53 0.51 1.72 12.74
C ASN A 53 1.99 1.42 12.99
N ALA A 54 2.30 0.29 13.63
CA ALA A 54 3.66 -0.10 13.96
C ALA A 54 4.48 -0.60 12.76
N ASN A 55 3.83 -1.07 11.69
CA ASN A 55 4.51 -1.75 10.59
C ASN A 55 3.96 -1.40 9.19
N TYR A 56 3.27 -0.27 9.06
CA TYR A 56 2.65 0.14 7.80
C TYR A 56 3.31 1.38 7.17
N ASN A 57 3.53 1.33 5.86
CA ASN A 57 3.96 2.48 5.07
C ASN A 57 3.40 2.46 3.64
N ASP A 58 3.66 3.51 2.88
CA ASP A 58 3.24 3.63 1.47
C ASP A 58 4.44 3.92 0.57
N CYS A 59 4.55 3.25 -0.57
CA CYS A 59 5.68 3.44 -1.50
C CYS A 59 5.70 4.87 -2.07
N GLY A 60 4.53 5.49 -2.30
CA GLY A 60 4.41 6.88 -2.74
C GLY A 60 4.98 7.89 -1.75
N VAL A 61 4.90 7.58 -0.45
CA VAL A 61 5.50 8.39 0.62
C VAL A 61 7.01 8.17 0.75
N LEU A 62 7.51 6.98 0.38
CA LEU A 62 8.92 6.60 0.56
C LEU A 62 9.83 6.99 -0.60
N ILE A 63 9.29 7.10 -1.81
CA ILE A 63 10.10 7.23 -3.03
C ILE A 63 10.70 8.63 -3.21
N PHE A 64 10.12 9.66 -2.59
CA PHE A 64 10.59 11.04 -2.68
C PHE A 64 10.72 11.70 -1.31
N ASP A 65 11.63 12.67 -1.21
CA ASP A 65 11.73 13.55 -0.05
C ASP A 65 10.73 14.70 -0.17
N LYS A 66 9.77 14.77 0.76
CA LYS A 66 8.67 15.73 0.73
C LYS A 66 9.14 17.18 0.79
N GLU A 67 10.09 17.46 1.68
CA GLU A 67 10.49 18.82 2.02
C GLU A 67 11.37 19.45 0.93
N SER A 68 12.23 18.63 0.30
CA SER A 68 13.18 19.10 -0.70
C SER A 68 12.70 18.99 -2.14
N GLN A 69 11.69 18.16 -2.43
CA GLN A 69 11.28 17.84 -3.81
C GLN A 69 9.83 18.24 -4.18
N ASP A 70 9.10 18.94 -3.31
CA ASP A 70 7.74 19.47 -3.54
C ASP A 70 6.80 18.46 -4.23
N THR A 71 6.67 17.28 -3.65
CA THR A 71 5.94 16.15 -4.27
C THR A 71 4.44 16.14 -4.00
N HIS A 72 3.90 17.24 -3.47
CA HIS A 72 2.50 17.37 -3.05
C HIS A 72 2.06 16.20 -2.14
N SER A 73 1.32 15.22 -2.67
CA SER A 73 0.80 14.06 -1.92
C SER A 73 1.71 12.82 -1.97
N GLY A 74 2.86 12.89 -2.65
CA GLY A 74 3.81 11.79 -2.81
C GLY A 74 3.88 11.29 -4.26
N GLY A 75 4.65 10.21 -4.48
CA GLY A 75 4.72 9.53 -5.77
C GLY A 75 3.46 8.71 -6.07
N SER A 76 3.03 8.68 -7.33
CA SER A 76 1.92 7.84 -7.80
C SER A 76 2.21 7.20 -9.15
N GLY A 77 1.56 6.07 -9.43
CA GLY A 77 1.64 5.35 -10.69
C GLY A 77 2.13 3.91 -10.55
N CYS A 78 1.89 3.12 -11.60
CA CYS A 78 2.16 1.67 -11.64
C CYS A 78 3.62 1.27 -11.33
N ALA A 79 4.57 2.18 -11.58
CA ALA A 79 5.98 1.94 -11.28
C ALA A 79 6.32 2.13 -9.79
N CYS A 80 5.50 2.80 -8.99
CA CYS A 80 5.86 3.18 -7.62
C CYS A 80 6.14 1.95 -6.76
N ILE A 81 5.16 1.05 -6.62
CA ILE A 81 5.33 -0.17 -5.82
C ILE A 81 6.38 -1.11 -6.41
N GLY A 82 6.45 -1.21 -7.74
CA GLY A 82 7.42 -2.07 -8.42
C GLY A 82 8.86 -1.61 -8.19
N THR A 83 9.12 -0.31 -8.34
CA THR A 83 10.47 0.25 -8.23
C THR A 83 10.94 0.29 -6.78
N VAL A 84 10.06 0.68 -5.84
CA VAL A 84 10.40 0.68 -4.41
C VAL A 84 10.61 -0.75 -3.90
N PHE A 85 9.77 -1.71 -4.31
CA PHE A 85 9.99 -3.10 -3.94
C PHE A 85 11.31 -3.63 -4.50
N SER A 86 11.52 -3.57 -5.81
CA SER A 86 12.71 -4.15 -6.46
C SER A 86 14.01 -3.43 -6.06
N GLY A 87 13.97 -2.11 -5.88
CA GLY A 87 15.15 -1.30 -5.57
C GLY A 87 15.52 -1.24 -4.09
N TYR A 88 14.53 -1.31 -3.18
CA TYR A 88 14.75 -1.09 -1.75
C TYR A 88 14.37 -2.32 -0.91
N PHE A 89 13.10 -2.74 -0.94
CA PHE A 89 12.63 -3.79 -0.03
C PHE A 89 13.14 -5.19 -0.37
N PHE A 90 13.33 -5.51 -1.65
CA PHE A 90 13.87 -6.80 -2.06
C PHE A 90 15.29 -7.01 -1.55
N LYS A 91 16.11 -5.96 -1.51
CA LYS A 91 17.43 -6.01 -0.88
C LYS A 91 17.32 -6.27 0.63
N GLN A 92 16.37 -5.63 1.32
CA GLN A 92 16.16 -5.85 2.75
C GLN A 92 15.68 -7.26 3.08
N LEU A 93 14.84 -7.86 2.22
CA LEU A 93 14.47 -9.28 2.28
C LEU A 93 15.70 -10.17 2.14
N LYS A 94 16.51 -9.96 1.09
CA LYS A 94 17.75 -10.72 0.85
C LYS A 94 18.74 -10.61 2.01
N ASP A 95 18.86 -9.41 2.58
CA ASP A 95 19.75 -9.12 3.70
C ASP A 95 19.13 -9.56 5.07
N LYS A 96 17.96 -10.23 5.06
CA LYS A 96 17.18 -10.70 6.22
C LYS A 96 16.86 -9.61 7.28
N LYS A 97 16.86 -8.34 6.87
CA LYS A 97 16.42 -7.20 7.71
C LYS A 97 14.91 -7.16 7.87
N ILE A 98 14.21 -7.63 6.84
CA ILE A 98 12.78 -7.89 6.78
C ILE A 98 12.68 -9.36 6.38
N ASN A 99 11.78 -10.11 7.01
CA ASN A 99 11.56 -11.52 6.69
C ASN A 99 10.17 -11.76 6.12
N ARG A 100 9.17 -10.96 6.49
CA ARG A 100 7.79 -11.08 6.00
C ARG A 100 7.24 -9.73 5.61
N ILE A 101 6.93 -9.56 4.32
CA ILE A 101 6.35 -8.34 3.77
C ILE A 101 4.99 -8.64 3.12
N LEU A 102 4.01 -7.78 3.38
CA LEU A 102 2.73 -7.77 2.67
C LEU A 102 2.69 -6.55 1.74
N LEU A 103 2.75 -6.78 0.43
CA LEU A 103 2.61 -5.75 -0.58
C LEU A 103 1.15 -5.62 -1.02
N ILE A 104 0.65 -4.39 -1.12
CA ILE A 104 -0.72 -4.10 -1.57
C ILE A 104 -0.64 -3.07 -2.70
N ALA A 105 -0.67 -3.54 -3.94
CA ALA A 105 -0.69 -2.68 -5.11
C ALA A 105 -2.11 -2.14 -5.33
N THR A 106 -2.25 -0.83 -5.51
CA THR A 106 -3.52 -0.12 -5.72
C THR A 106 -3.64 0.37 -7.16
N GLY A 107 -4.86 0.56 -7.65
CA GLY A 107 -5.10 1.13 -8.97
C GLY A 107 -6.49 1.71 -9.15
N ALA A 108 -6.54 2.90 -9.72
CA ALA A 108 -7.77 3.56 -10.14
C ALA A 108 -8.07 3.21 -11.60
N LEU A 109 -9.21 2.57 -11.84
CA LEU A 109 -9.62 2.08 -13.17
C LEU A 109 -10.38 3.17 -13.93
N MET A 110 -9.66 4.15 -14.48
CA MET A 110 -10.25 5.28 -15.22
C MET A 110 -9.80 5.37 -16.67
N ASN A 111 -10.60 6.05 -17.48
CA ASN A 111 -10.23 6.54 -18.81
C ASN A 111 -10.75 7.98 -18.99
N SER A 112 -10.27 8.69 -20.01
CA SER A 112 -10.60 10.10 -20.23
C SER A 112 -12.10 10.36 -20.44
N MET A 113 -12.82 9.42 -21.06
CA MET A 113 -14.25 9.55 -21.32
C MET A 113 -15.07 9.45 -20.03
N SER A 114 -14.82 8.42 -19.21
CA SER A 114 -15.50 8.22 -17.93
C SER A 114 -15.32 9.42 -16.99
N SER A 115 -14.11 9.99 -16.94
CA SER A 115 -13.84 11.20 -16.15
C SER A 115 -14.60 12.43 -16.65
N GLN A 116 -14.69 12.61 -17.98
CA GLN A 116 -15.43 13.74 -18.58
C GLN A 116 -16.94 13.60 -18.40
N GLN A 117 -17.45 12.38 -18.34
CA GLN A 117 -18.86 12.07 -18.12
C GLN A 117 -19.28 12.15 -16.64
N GLY A 118 -18.34 12.41 -15.73
CA GLY A 118 -18.60 12.47 -14.29
C GLY A 118 -18.92 11.11 -13.67
N GLU A 119 -18.50 10.02 -14.30
CA GLU A 119 -18.67 8.67 -13.74
C GLU A 119 -17.78 8.47 -12.50
N THR A 120 -18.23 7.61 -11.60
CA THR A 120 -17.42 7.19 -10.44
C THR A 120 -16.23 6.37 -10.90
N ILE A 121 -15.04 6.64 -10.36
CA ILE A 121 -13.80 5.91 -10.67
C ILE A 121 -13.71 4.63 -9.83
N PRO A 122 -13.79 3.41 -10.39
CA PRO A 122 -13.59 2.19 -9.61
C PRO A 122 -12.14 2.08 -9.12
N GLY A 123 -11.94 1.66 -7.87
CA GLY A 123 -10.62 1.33 -7.31
C GLY A 123 -10.45 -0.18 -7.16
N ILE A 124 -9.23 -0.68 -7.33
CA ILE A 124 -8.85 -2.07 -7.08
C ILE A 124 -7.55 -2.14 -6.28
N ALA A 125 -7.38 -3.22 -5.50
CA ALA A 125 -6.11 -3.53 -4.88
C ALA A 125 -5.80 -5.03 -4.93
N HIS A 126 -4.50 -5.35 -4.97
CA HIS A 126 -4.00 -6.72 -5.02
C HIS A 126 -2.91 -6.93 -3.98
N ALA A 127 -3.06 -7.96 -3.15
CA ALA A 127 -2.11 -8.29 -2.09
C ALA A 127 -1.16 -9.43 -2.47
N ILE A 128 0.12 -9.30 -2.12
CA ILE A 128 1.16 -10.32 -2.28
C ILE A 128 1.94 -10.44 -0.97
N SER A 129 1.95 -11.63 -0.37
CA SER A 129 2.78 -11.95 0.80
C SER A 129 4.09 -12.58 0.33
N ILE A 130 5.23 -11.97 0.70
CA ILE A 130 6.57 -12.49 0.39
C ILE A 130 7.32 -12.74 1.68
N GLU A 131 7.89 -13.93 1.79
CA GLU A 131 8.53 -14.40 3.03
C GLU A 131 9.86 -15.08 2.71
N ASN A 132 10.89 -14.84 3.53
CA ASN A 132 12.11 -15.65 3.49
C ASN A 132 11.79 -17.06 4.01
N LEU A 133 12.42 -18.07 3.39
CA LEU A 133 12.46 -19.40 3.96
C LEU A 133 13.41 -19.40 5.16
N ASP A 134 12.99 -20.09 6.22
CA ASP A 134 13.78 -20.27 7.44
C ASP A 134 15.15 -20.92 7.15
#